data_AF-A0A2E0Z6F7-F1
#
_entry.id   AF-A0A2E0Z6F7-F1
#
_cell.length_a   1.000
_cell.length_b   1.000
_cell.length_c   1.000
_cell.angle_alpha   90.00
_cell.angle_beta   90.00
_cell.angle_gamma   90.00
#
_symmetry.space_group_name_H-M   'P 1'
#
loop_
_entity.id
_entity.type
_entity.pdbx_description
1 polymer ?
#
loop_
_entity_poly.entity_id
_entity_poly.type
_entity_poly.pdbx_seq_one_letter_code
_entity_poly.pdbx_strand_id
1 'polypeptide(L)'
;MCEIACDAGFCAICQDSEDQLTDFTVLACKHQLHSHCIAKWLWHKKGAMSCPLCHDRPQPSPASESEDESDLTLDDMLMDYRQRRARDSARLHNVLRRKFKGRRETKRQERYRDLGKRISELQKQKNSLSRSIAATSRYWKQRVRELNDTWKAQRRELYDHEKEATKQTRRDLRKITAACRKARSDRRTVAQQLLSIDHDRV
;
A
#
# COMPACT_ATOMS: atom_id res chain seq x y z
N MET A 1 72.96 -9.33 -25.42
CA MET A 1 72.07 -10.51 -25.41
C MET A 1 71.64 -10.72 -23.97
N CYS A 2 70.35 -10.74 -23.67
CA CYS A 2 69.86 -10.98 -22.30
C CYS A 2 69.94 -12.49 -21.99
N GLU A 3 70.65 -12.87 -20.93
CA GLU A 3 70.80 -14.27 -20.45
C GLU A 3 69.75 -14.65 -19.40
N ILE A 4 68.60 -13.96 -19.36
CA ILE A 4 67.50 -14.35 -18.48
C ILE A 4 66.75 -15.51 -19.16
N ALA A 5 67.00 -16.74 -18.69
CA ALA A 5 66.24 -17.91 -19.11
C ALA A 5 64.78 -17.72 -18.68
N CYS A 6 63.88 -17.54 -19.66
CA CYS A 6 62.44 -17.49 -19.42
C CYS A 6 61.85 -18.83 -19.85
N ASP A 7 61.33 -19.58 -18.88
CA ASP A 7 60.63 -20.82 -19.14
C ASP A 7 59.48 -20.59 -20.13
N ALA A 8 59.47 -21.37 -21.20
CA ALA A 8 58.52 -21.26 -22.29
C ALA A 8 57.10 -21.56 -21.76
N GLY A 9 56.33 -20.51 -21.51
CA GLY A 9 54.92 -20.61 -21.11
C GLY A 9 54.49 -19.69 -19.98
N PHE A 10 55.40 -19.05 -19.23
CA PHE A 10 55.02 -18.26 -18.05
C PHE A 10 54.95 -16.75 -18.32
N CYS A 11 53.80 -16.12 -18.06
CA CYS A 11 53.67 -14.66 -18.18
C CYS A 11 54.11 -13.95 -16.90
N ALA A 12 55.22 -13.21 -16.94
CA ALA A 12 55.75 -12.51 -15.76
C ALA A 12 54.88 -11.36 -15.19
N ILE A 13 53.88 -10.89 -15.94
CA ILE A 13 52.97 -9.81 -15.47
C ILE A 13 51.87 -10.39 -14.57
N CYS A 14 51.23 -11.49 -14.97
CA CYS A 14 50.16 -12.12 -14.21
C CYS A 14 50.61 -13.34 -13.41
N GLN A 15 51.82 -13.84 -13.67
CA GLN A 15 52.41 -15.04 -13.06
C GLN A 15 51.62 -16.33 -13.34
N ASP A 16 50.95 -16.40 -14.49
CA ASP A 16 50.17 -17.57 -14.93
C ASP A 16 50.74 -18.14 -16.24
N SER A 17 50.65 -19.47 -16.40
CA SER A 17 51.27 -20.20 -17.51
C SER A 17 50.33 -20.75 -18.57
N GLU A 18 49.00 -20.68 -18.39
CA GLU A 18 48.07 -21.18 -19.41
C GLU A 18 46.63 -20.82 -19.06
N ASP A 19 46.05 -19.85 -19.76
CA ASP A 19 44.60 -19.82 -19.98
C ASP A 19 44.36 -20.07 -21.47
N GLN A 20 43.55 -21.09 -21.79
CA GLN A 20 43.29 -21.64 -23.14
C GLN A 20 42.73 -20.64 -24.18
N LEU A 21 42.68 -19.35 -23.87
CA LEU A 21 42.00 -18.31 -24.64
C LEU A 21 42.81 -17.02 -24.79
N THR A 22 44.07 -16.98 -24.32
CA THR A 22 44.88 -15.76 -24.38
C THR A 22 46.14 -15.97 -25.21
N ASP A 23 46.16 -15.36 -26.40
CA ASP A 23 47.33 -15.33 -27.27
C ASP A 23 48.54 -14.70 -26.57
N PHE A 24 49.69 -15.37 -26.67
CA PHE A 24 50.97 -14.82 -26.23
C PHE A 24 51.57 -13.93 -27.33
N THR A 25 52.12 -12.79 -26.94
CA THR A 25 52.92 -11.94 -27.80
C THR A 25 54.40 -12.12 -27.45
N VAL A 26 55.24 -12.37 -28.46
CA VAL A 26 56.69 -12.42 -28.30
C VAL A 26 57.27 -11.03 -28.63
N LEU A 27 57.99 -10.43 -27.68
CA LEU A 27 58.66 -9.14 -27.89
C LEU A 27 59.98 -9.32 -28.67
N ALA A 28 60.53 -8.22 -29.21
CA ALA A 28 61.81 -8.24 -29.93
C ALA A 28 63.00 -8.76 -29.08
N CYS A 29 62.92 -8.60 -27.76
CA CYS A 29 63.86 -9.18 -26.78
C CYS A 29 63.61 -10.67 -26.49
N LYS A 30 62.70 -11.32 -27.22
CA LYS A 30 62.30 -12.74 -27.14
C LYS A 30 61.52 -13.16 -25.88
N HIS A 31 61.12 -12.20 -25.04
CA HIS A 31 60.24 -12.46 -23.91
C HIS A 31 58.78 -12.66 -24.35
N GLN A 32 58.08 -13.61 -23.74
CA GLN A 32 56.69 -13.95 -24.06
C GLN A 32 55.76 -13.48 -22.93
N LEU A 33 54.68 -12.77 -23.29
CA LEU A 33 53.67 -12.27 -22.34
C LEU A 33 52.29 -12.38 -22.97
N HIS A 34 51.23 -12.52 -22.16
CA HIS A 34 49.86 -12.46 -22.68
C HIS A 34 49.60 -11.11 -23.37
N SER A 35 48.95 -11.15 -24.54
CA SER A 35 48.65 -9.97 -25.36
C SER A 35 47.88 -8.89 -24.58
N HIS A 36 46.95 -9.31 -23.70
CA HIS A 36 46.22 -8.38 -22.83
C HIS A 36 47.10 -7.75 -21.74
N CYS A 37 47.99 -8.54 -21.14
CA CYS A 37 48.88 -8.09 -20.07
C CYS A 37 49.88 -7.05 -20.58
N ILE A 38 50.50 -7.29 -21.74
CA ILE A 38 51.43 -6.32 -22.33
C ILE A 38 50.71 -5.05 -22.82
N ALA A 39 49.50 -5.17 -23.38
CA ALA A 39 48.72 -4.00 -23.77
C ALA A 39 48.39 -3.10 -22.58
N LYS A 40 47.98 -3.70 -21.45
CA LYS A 40 47.72 -2.97 -20.21
C LYS A 40 48.99 -2.32 -19.65
N TRP A 41 50.11 -3.05 -19.66
CA TRP A 41 51.41 -2.53 -19.23
C TRP A 41 51.83 -1.30 -20.02
N LEU A 42 51.76 -1.35 -21.35
CA LEU A 42 52.11 -0.24 -22.24
C LEU A 42 51.16 0.97 -22.10
N TRP A 43 49.92 0.76 -21.64
CA TRP A 43 48.96 1.84 -21.41
C TRP A 43 49.21 2.67 -20.15
N HIS A 44 49.90 2.12 -19.14
CA HIS A 44 50.14 2.81 -17.88
C HIS A 44 51.42 3.67 -17.93
N LYS A 45 51.26 4.99 -17.74
CA LYS A 45 52.30 6.06 -17.84
C LYS A 45 53.59 5.91 -17.02
N LYS A 46 53.77 4.85 -16.22
CA LYS A 46 54.99 4.60 -15.42
C LYS A 46 55.89 3.47 -15.95
N GLY A 47 55.50 2.77 -17.02
CA GLY A 47 56.32 1.75 -17.70
C GLY A 47 56.60 2.13 -19.14
N ALA A 48 57.65 2.93 -19.37
CA ALA A 48 57.96 3.53 -20.67
C ALA A 48 58.29 2.47 -21.74
N MET A 49 57.36 2.16 -22.65
CA MET A 49 57.55 1.41 -23.91
C MET A 49 58.68 0.36 -23.88
N SER A 50 58.76 -0.44 -22.83
CA SER A 50 59.90 -1.33 -22.59
C SER A 50 59.39 -2.64 -22.03
N CYS A 51 60.13 -3.70 -22.35
CA CYS A 51 59.84 -5.02 -21.83
C CYS A 51 59.85 -4.99 -20.28
N PRO A 52 58.81 -5.47 -19.59
CA PRO A 52 58.80 -5.51 -18.12
C PRO A 52 59.89 -6.42 -17.53
N LEU A 53 60.48 -7.31 -18.34
CA LEU A 53 61.50 -8.26 -17.92
C LEU A 53 62.93 -7.74 -18.10
N CYS A 54 63.23 -7.12 -19.25
CA CYS A 54 64.59 -6.67 -19.56
C CYS A 54 64.73 -5.17 -19.82
N HIS A 55 63.64 -4.41 -19.76
CA HIS A 55 63.59 -2.97 -20.05
C HIS A 55 64.08 -2.53 -21.44
N ASP A 56 64.31 -3.46 -22.37
CA ASP A 56 64.59 -3.12 -23.77
C ASP A 56 63.36 -2.48 -24.44
N ARG A 57 63.59 -1.41 -25.20
CA ARG A 57 62.57 -0.81 -26.08
C ARG A 57 62.37 -1.72 -27.29
N PRO A 58 61.12 -2.10 -27.63
CA PRO A 58 60.86 -2.73 -28.92
C PRO A 58 61.14 -1.71 -30.02
N GLN A 59 62.18 -1.94 -30.81
CA GLN A 59 62.37 -1.26 -32.10
C GLN A 59 61.28 -1.77 -33.05
N PRO A 60 60.53 -0.89 -33.74
CA PRO A 60 59.63 -1.34 -34.79
C PRO A 60 60.49 -1.99 -35.89
N SER A 61 60.25 -3.27 -36.18
CA SER A 61 60.80 -3.89 -37.38
C SER A 61 60.28 -3.13 -38.60
N PRO A 62 61.11 -2.80 -39.61
CA PRO A 62 60.62 -2.19 -40.84
C PRO A 62 59.70 -3.19 -41.54
N ALA A 63 58.39 -2.97 -41.40
CA ALA A 63 57.40 -3.63 -42.21
C ALA A 63 57.62 -3.15 -43.64
N SER A 64 57.81 -4.13 -44.53
CA SER A 64 57.81 -3.98 -45.98
C SER A 64 56.79 -2.94 -46.44
N GLU A 65 57.31 -1.88 -47.04
CA GLU A 65 56.56 -0.81 -47.70
C GLU A 65 55.91 -1.40 -48.96
N SER A 66 54.67 -1.86 -48.83
CA SER A 66 53.75 -1.96 -49.96
C SER A 66 52.99 -0.65 -50.03
N GLU A 67 53.46 0.24 -50.89
CA GLU A 67 52.82 1.50 -51.26
C GLU A 67 51.56 1.22 -52.09
N ASP A 68 50.47 0.86 -51.43
CA ASP A 68 49.14 1.12 -51.96
C ASP A 68 48.64 2.42 -51.32
N GLU A 69 48.89 3.52 -52.04
CA GLU A 69 48.47 4.89 -51.77
C GLU A 69 46.93 5.00 -51.68
N SER A 70 46.40 4.74 -50.49
CA SER A 70 45.08 5.26 -50.12
C SER A 70 45.25 6.58 -49.39
N ASP A 71 45.11 7.67 -50.14
CA ASP A 71 45.11 9.07 -49.72
C ASP A 71 43.92 9.38 -48.78
N LEU A 72 44.04 8.98 -47.52
CA LEU A 72 43.18 9.44 -46.43
C LEU A 72 44.07 10.04 -45.35
N THR A 73 43.81 11.29 -45.01
CA THR A 73 44.60 12.00 -44.02
C THR A 73 44.41 11.37 -42.64
N LEU A 74 45.42 11.44 -41.78
CA LEU A 74 45.31 11.00 -40.38
C LEU A 74 44.11 11.65 -39.66
N ASP A 75 43.73 12.87 -40.07
CA ASP A 75 42.59 13.59 -39.53
C ASP A 75 41.25 12.93 -39.94
N ASP A 76 41.15 12.40 -41.17
CA ASP A 76 39.98 11.65 -41.65
C ASP A 76 39.77 10.35 -40.84
N MET A 77 40.85 9.63 -40.55
CA MET A 77 40.79 8.45 -39.68
C MET A 77 40.35 8.81 -38.26
N LEU A 78 40.82 9.93 -37.71
CA LEU A 78 40.46 10.40 -36.38
C LEU A 78 39.00 10.84 -36.30
N MET A 79 38.49 11.51 -37.35
CA MET A 79 37.09 11.92 -37.45
C MET A 79 36.16 10.71 -37.57
N ASP A 80 36.48 9.70 -38.40
CA ASP A 80 35.67 8.47 -38.48
C ASP A 80 35.66 7.73 -37.14
N TYR A 81 36.81 7.63 -36.46
CA TYR A 81 36.87 7.02 -35.13
C TYR A 81 35.97 7.75 -34.11
N ARG A 82 36.02 9.09 -34.06
CA ARG A 82 35.13 9.90 -33.20
C ARG A 82 33.66 9.66 -33.56
N GLN A 83 33.33 9.58 -34.84
CA GLN A 83 31.98 9.36 -35.31
C GLN A 83 31.47 7.94 -34.99
N ARG A 84 32.32 6.91 -35.08
CA ARG A 84 32.00 5.54 -34.65
C ARG A 84 31.76 5.48 -33.14
N ARG A 85 32.66 6.06 -32.34
CA ARG A 85 32.50 6.12 -30.87
C ARG A 85 31.21 6.85 -30.47
N ALA A 86 30.87 7.94 -31.15
CA ALA A 86 29.62 8.67 -30.91
C ALA A 86 28.39 7.80 -31.25
N ARG A 87 28.42 7.08 -32.39
CA ARG A 87 27.36 6.14 -32.79
C ARG A 87 27.19 5.01 -31.78
N ASP A 88 28.28 4.41 -31.30
CA ASP A 88 28.24 3.32 -30.34
C ASP A 88 27.76 3.79 -28.96
N SER A 89 28.19 4.97 -28.51
CA SER A 89 27.66 5.61 -27.30
C SER A 89 26.15 5.86 -27.41
N ALA A 90 25.69 6.40 -28.54
CA ALA A 90 24.26 6.63 -28.79
C ALA A 90 23.46 5.31 -28.84
N ARG A 91 24.00 4.26 -29.45
CA ARG A 91 23.41 2.91 -29.46
C ARG A 91 23.27 2.37 -28.04
N LEU A 92 24.35 2.40 -27.24
CA LEU A 92 24.33 1.93 -25.86
C LEU A 92 23.33 2.74 -25.01
N HIS A 93 23.32 4.07 -25.13
CA HIS A 93 22.38 4.94 -24.42
C HIS A 93 20.93 4.60 -24.77
N ASN A 94 20.61 4.37 -26.05
CA ASN A 94 19.26 3.97 -26.48
C ASN A 94 18.86 2.59 -25.94
N VAL A 95 19.78 1.62 -25.91
CA VAL A 95 19.53 0.29 -25.33
C VAL A 95 19.23 0.39 -23.83
N LEU A 96 20.06 1.12 -23.08
CA LEU A 96 19.84 1.34 -21.65
C LEU A 96 18.52 2.08 -21.39
N ARG A 97 18.25 3.16 -22.14
CA ARG A 97 16.99 3.91 -22.04
C ARG A 97 15.77 3.02 -22.27
N ARG A 98 15.79 2.13 -23.28
CA ARG A 98 14.70 1.18 -23.54
C ARG A 98 14.54 0.17 -22.40
N LYS A 99 15.65 -0.44 -21.92
CA LYS A 99 15.62 -1.39 -20.79
C LYS A 99 15.06 -0.75 -19.52
N PHE A 100 15.48 0.47 -19.18
CA PHE A 100 15.01 1.15 -17.97
C PHE A 100 13.60 1.72 -18.09
N LYS A 101 13.19 2.21 -19.28
CA LYS A 101 11.83 2.72 -19.50
C LYS A 101 10.78 1.61 -19.32
N GLY A 102 11.02 0.42 -19.87
CA GLY A 102 10.13 -0.74 -19.70
C GLY A 102 9.97 -1.14 -18.23
N ARG A 103 11.08 -1.27 -17.50
CA ARG A 103 11.06 -1.64 -16.06
C ARG A 103 10.37 -0.60 -15.17
N ARG A 104 10.47 0.69 -15.51
CA ARG A 104 9.77 1.76 -14.78
C ARG A 104 8.27 1.72 -15.04
N GLU A 105 7.87 1.48 -16.29
CA GLU A 105 6.45 1.42 -16.66
C GLU A 105 5.76 0.20 -16.05
N THR A 106 6.39 -0.99 -16.06
CA THR A 106 5.81 -2.18 -15.42
C THR A 106 5.62 -1.99 -13.91
N LYS A 107 6.62 -1.44 -13.21
CA LYS A 107 6.49 -1.08 -11.79
C LYS A 107 5.41 -0.03 -11.53
N ARG A 108 5.15 0.86 -12.49
CA ARG A 108 4.07 1.85 -12.38
C ARG A 108 2.71 1.19 -12.55
N GLN A 109 2.55 0.32 -13.55
CA GLN A 109 1.33 -0.46 -13.78
C GLN A 109 1.01 -1.37 -12.59
N GLU A 110 2.00 -2.05 -12.02
CA GLU A 110 1.81 -2.89 -10.84
C GLU A 110 1.31 -2.07 -9.64
N ARG A 111 1.90 -0.90 -9.39
CA ARG A 111 1.42 0.03 -8.35
C ARG A 111 -0.01 0.46 -8.58
N TYR A 112 -0.40 0.80 -9.81
CA TYR A 112 -1.80 1.15 -10.11
C TYR A 112 -2.75 -0.03 -9.91
N ARG A 113 -2.33 -1.25 -10.27
CA ARG A 113 -3.12 -2.47 -10.04
C ARG A 113 -3.35 -2.70 -8.55
N ASP A 114 -2.31 -2.55 -7.74
CA ASP A 114 -2.40 -2.74 -6.29
C ASP A 114 -3.22 -1.62 -5.62
N LEU A 115 -3.08 -0.37 -6.07
CA LEU A 115 -3.95 0.73 -5.66
C LEU A 115 -5.42 0.43 -6.02
N GLY A 116 -5.69 -0.09 -7.23
CA GLY A 116 -7.02 -0.49 -7.65
C GLY A 116 -7.63 -1.57 -6.75
N LYS A 117 -6.84 -2.60 -6.37
CA LYS A 117 -7.26 -3.61 -5.40
C LYS A 117 -7.59 -3.00 -4.04
N ARG A 118 -6.75 -2.09 -3.55
CA ARG A 118 -6.95 -1.42 -2.25
C ARG A 118 -8.19 -0.53 -2.25
N ILE A 119 -8.45 0.19 -3.34
CA ILE A 119 -9.67 0.98 -3.52
C ILE A 119 -10.90 0.06 -3.51
N SER A 120 -10.87 -1.05 -4.26
CA SER A 120 -11.96 -2.02 -4.27
C SER A 120 -12.23 -2.61 -2.88
N GLU A 121 -11.18 -2.94 -2.13
CA GLU A 121 -11.32 -3.46 -0.77
C GLU A 121 -11.92 -2.43 0.19
N LEU A 122 -11.44 -1.19 0.14
CA LEU A 122 -12.01 -0.10 0.94
C LEU A 122 -13.48 0.16 0.58
N GLN A 123 -13.87 0.01 -0.69
CA GLN A 123 -15.27 0.10 -1.10
C GLN A 123 -16.12 -1.03 -0.52
N LYS A 124 -15.61 -2.27 -0.49
CA LYS A 124 -16.30 -3.39 0.18
C LYS A 124 -16.46 -3.13 1.67
N GLN A 125 -15.41 -2.67 2.34
CA GLN A 125 -15.46 -2.31 3.77
C GLN A 125 -16.46 -1.19 4.03
N LYS A 126 -16.44 -0.12 3.23
CA LYS A 126 -17.41 0.97 3.30
C LYS A 126 -18.85 0.46 3.14
N ASN A 127 -19.09 -0.40 2.15
CA ASN A 127 -20.42 -0.96 1.90
C ASN A 127 -20.88 -1.88 3.04
N SER A 128 -19.96 -2.69 3.60
CA SER A 128 -20.23 -3.53 4.77
C SER A 128 -20.61 -2.68 5.99
N LEU A 129 -19.82 -1.65 6.29
CA LEU A 129 -20.09 -0.73 7.39
C LEU A 129 -21.41 0.01 7.18
N SER A 130 -21.69 0.48 5.97
CA SER A 130 -22.96 1.14 5.62
C SER A 130 -24.16 0.22 5.87
N ARG A 131 -24.07 -1.06 5.50
CA ARG A 131 -25.13 -2.06 5.79
C ARG A 131 -25.29 -2.28 7.30
N SER A 132 -24.18 -2.36 8.04
CA SER A 132 -24.20 -2.51 9.50
C SER A 132 -24.88 -1.32 10.17
N ILE A 133 -24.51 -0.08 9.79
CA ILE A 133 -25.15 1.14 10.29
C ILE A 133 -26.65 1.18 9.93
N ALA A 134 -27.02 0.78 8.72
CA ALA A 134 -28.42 0.71 8.33
C ALA A 134 -29.21 -0.35 9.12
N ALA A 135 -28.58 -1.47 9.47
CA ALA A 135 -29.19 -2.51 10.30
C ALA A 135 -29.40 -2.01 11.75
N THR A 136 -28.39 -1.40 12.36
CA THR A 136 -28.51 -0.83 13.72
C THR A 136 -29.53 0.31 13.76
N SER A 137 -29.58 1.17 12.73
CA SER A 137 -30.59 2.22 12.61
C SER A 137 -32.01 1.64 12.54
N ARG A 138 -32.23 0.57 11.76
CA ARG A 138 -33.54 -0.11 11.69
C ARG A 138 -33.93 -0.71 13.04
N TYR A 139 -32.99 -1.37 13.71
CA TYR A 139 -33.20 -1.94 15.05
C TYR A 139 -33.63 -0.87 16.05
N TRP A 140 -32.90 0.25 16.14
CA TRP A 140 -33.24 1.33 17.07
C TRP A 140 -34.59 1.98 16.74
N LYS A 141 -34.90 2.19 15.45
CA LYS A 141 -36.23 2.69 15.04
C LYS A 141 -37.36 1.74 15.42
N GLN A 142 -37.15 0.43 15.34
CA GLN A 142 -38.12 -0.55 15.81
C GLN A 142 -38.26 -0.49 17.33
N ARG A 143 -37.14 -0.48 18.06
CA ARG A 143 -37.14 -0.43 19.52
C ARG A 143 -37.84 0.81 20.08
N VAL A 144 -37.63 1.97 19.47
CA VAL A 144 -38.32 3.22 19.84
C VAL A 144 -39.82 3.12 19.58
N ARG A 145 -40.24 2.48 18.48
CA ARG A 145 -41.68 2.26 18.21
C ARG A 145 -42.31 1.36 19.26
N GLU A 146 -41.67 0.23 19.59
CA GLU A 146 -42.13 -0.68 20.65
C GLU A 146 -42.29 0.05 22.00
N LEU A 147 -41.28 0.80 22.42
CA LEU A 147 -41.32 1.56 23.67
C LEU A 147 -42.42 2.64 23.67
N ASN A 148 -42.65 3.28 22.53
CA ASN A 148 -43.72 4.26 22.40
C ASN A 148 -45.10 3.60 22.47
N ASP A 149 -45.26 2.42 21.89
CA ASP A 149 -46.51 1.67 21.92
C ASP A 149 -46.82 1.12 23.31
N THR A 150 -45.81 0.61 24.03
CA THR A 150 -45.99 0.19 25.43
C THR A 150 -46.34 1.37 26.34
N TRP A 151 -45.66 2.51 26.18
CA TRP A 151 -45.98 3.73 26.93
C TRP A 151 -47.41 4.21 26.66
N LYS A 152 -47.86 4.20 25.40
CA LYS A 152 -49.26 4.53 25.05
C LYS A 152 -50.25 3.55 25.67
N ALA A 153 -49.93 2.26 25.71
CA ALA A 153 -50.77 1.25 26.35
C ALA A 153 -50.92 1.51 27.85
N GLN A 154 -49.80 1.68 28.56
CA GLN A 154 -49.79 2.02 29.99
C GLN A 154 -50.57 3.30 30.29
N ARG A 155 -50.41 4.32 29.44
CA ARG A 155 -51.15 5.58 29.60
C ARG A 155 -52.67 5.39 29.45
N ARG A 156 -53.11 4.53 28.52
CA ARG A 156 -54.55 4.19 28.37
C ARG A 156 -55.07 3.44 29.60
N GLU A 157 -54.31 2.46 30.09
CA GLU A 157 -54.67 1.71 31.31
C GLU A 157 -54.83 2.63 32.52
N LEU A 158 -53.89 3.56 32.72
CA LEU A 158 -53.98 4.56 33.79
C LEU A 158 -55.23 5.44 33.66
N TYR A 159 -55.54 5.88 32.46
CA TYR A 159 -56.75 6.67 32.19
C TYR A 159 -58.04 5.88 32.49
N ASP A 160 -58.09 4.61 32.09
CA ASP A 160 -59.24 3.74 32.37
C ASP A 160 -59.40 3.47 33.87
N HIS A 161 -58.29 3.26 34.59
CA HIS A 161 -58.29 3.15 36.04
C HIS A 161 -58.80 4.42 36.73
N GLU A 162 -58.32 5.60 36.32
CA GLU A 162 -58.78 6.89 36.85
C GLU A 162 -60.28 7.10 36.60
N LYS A 163 -60.75 6.74 35.41
CA LYS A 163 -62.16 6.80 35.03
C LYS A 163 -63.03 5.86 35.86
N GLU A 164 -62.61 4.62 36.10
CA GLU A 164 -63.37 3.68 36.92
C GLU A 164 -63.35 4.07 38.40
N ALA A 165 -62.22 4.55 38.91
CA ALA A 165 -62.13 5.12 40.26
C ALA A 165 -63.13 6.27 40.44
N THR A 166 -63.20 7.19 39.48
CA THR A 166 -64.16 8.31 39.50
C THR A 166 -65.62 7.82 39.50
N LYS A 167 -65.96 6.81 38.68
CA LYS A 167 -67.30 6.21 38.68
C LYS A 167 -67.61 5.55 40.02
N GLN A 168 -66.64 4.84 40.60
CA GLN A 168 -66.80 4.17 41.88
C GLN A 168 -67.06 5.19 42.99
N THR A 169 -66.28 6.27 43.06
CA THR A 169 -66.52 7.39 43.98
C THR A 169 -67.94 7.96 43.82
N ARG A 170 -68.42 8.16 42.58
CA ARG A 170 -69.80 8.61 42.32
C ARG A 170 -70.86 7.61 42.81
N ARG A 171 -70.65 6.30 42.63
CA ARG A 171 -71.56 5.26 43.14
C ARG A 171 -71.62 5.30 44.66
N ASP A 172 -70.48 5.42 45.33
CA ASP A 172 -70.41 5.43 46.78
C ASP A 172 -71.01 6.70 47.38
N LEU A 173 -70.79 7.87 46.76
CA LEU A 173 -71.48 9.11 47.13
C LEU A 173 -73.00 8.99 47.03
N ARG A 174 -73.52 8.31 46.00
CA ARG A 174 -74.97 8.05 45.87
C ARG A 174 -75.49 7.16 47.00
N LYS A 175 -74.76 6.10 47.35
CA LYS A 175 -75.12 5.21 48.48
C LYS A 175 -75.16 5.96 49.80
N ILE A 176 -74.13 6.75 50.09
CA ILE A 176 -74.06 7.59 51.30
C ILE A 176 -75.25 8.56 51.34
N THR A 177 -75.50 9.25 50.23
CA THR A 177 -76.64 10.20 50.13
C THR A 177 -77.98 9.51 50.38
N ALA A 178 -78.19 8.32 49.80
CA ALA A 178 -79.41 7.53 50.01
C ALA A 178 -79.55 7.09 51.47
N ALA A 179 -78.46 6.62 52.09
CA ALA A 179 -78.44 6.24 53.50
C ALA A 179 -78.77 7.43 54.42
N CYS A 180 -78.20 8.61 54.16
CA CYS A 180 -78.53 9.83 54.89
C CYS A 180 -80.00 10.22 54.74
N ARG A 181 -80.59 10.10 53.53
CA ARG A 181 -82.02 10.35 53.30
C ARG A 181 -82.91 9.38 54.08
N LYS A 182 -82.59 8.08 54.03
CA LYS A 182 -83.31 7.03 54.78
C LYS A 182 -83.26 7.30 56.28
N ALA A 183 -82.07 7.54 56.84
CA ALA A 183 -81.90 7.85 58.25
C ALA A 183 -82.69 9.09 58.69
N ARG A 184 -82.78 10.13 57.83
CA ARG A 184 -83.64 11.30 58.10
C ARG A 184 -85.13 10.95 58.10
N SER A 185 -85.58 10.09 57.18
CA SER A 185 -86.96 9.60 57.15
C SER A 185 -87.28 8.81 58.41
N ASP A 186 -86.43 7.86 58.78
CA ASP A 186 -86.62 7.02 59.97
C ASP A 186 -86.69 7.88 61.24
N ARG A 187 -85.81 8.87 61.39
CA ARG A 187 -85.86 9.83 62.53
C ARG A 187 -87.17 10.61 62.57
N ARG A 188 -87.73 11.01 61.42
CA ARG A 188 -89.03 11.70 61.37
C ARG A 188 -90.16 10.77 61.80
N THR A 189 -90.14 9.52 61.36
CA THR A 189 -91.14 8.51 61.76
C THR A 189 -91.08 8.24 63.26
N VAL A 190 -89.89 8.06 63.83
CA VAL A 190 -89.73 7.90 65.29
C VAL A 190 -90.24 9.14 66.03
N ALA A 191 -89.90 10.35 65.56
CA ALA A 191 -90.40 11.59 66.18
C ALA A 191 -91.93 11.70 66.13
N GLN A 192 -92.58 11.31 65.02
CA GLN A 192 -94.04 11.28 64.91
C GLN A 192 -94.68 10.26 65.86
N GLN A 193 -94.11 9.05 65.96
CA GLN A 193 -94.60 8.03 66.88
C GLN A 193 -94.55 8.48 68.34
N LEU A 194 -93.46 9.17 68.74
CA LEU A 194 -93.34 9.73 70.10
C LEU A 194 -94.40 10.79 70.38
N LEU A 195 -94.68 11.69 69.43
CA LEU A 195 -95.74 12.71 69.57
C LEU A 195 -97.14 12.11 69.69
N SER A 196 -97.43 10.98 69.03
CA SER A 196 -98.71 10.29 69.14
C SER A 196 -98.91 9.64 70.52
N ILE A 197 -97.86 9.06 71.12
CA ILE A 197 -97.95 8.43 72.45
C ILE A 197 -98.31 9.45 73.54
N ASP A 198 -97.81 10.68 73.42
CA ASP A 198 -98.10 11.75 74.40
C ASP A 198 -99.57 12.21 74.34
N HIS A 199 -100.24 12.09 73.19
CA HIS A 199 -101.67 12.46 73.06
C HIS A 199 -102.61 11.46 73.72
N ASP A 200 -102.25 10.17 73.81
CA ASP A 200 -103.08 9.14 74.44
C ASP A 200 -103.00 9.14 75.99
N ARG A 201 -102.12 9.96 76.57
CA ARG A 201 -101.90 10.06 78.03
C ARG A 201 -102.65 11.21 78.72
N VAL A 202 -103.41 12.00 77.99
CA VAL A 202 -104.22 13.14 78.49
C VAL A 202 -105.70 12.76 78.51
#